data_AF-A0A1G9JG80-F1
#
_entry.id   AF-A0A1G9JG80-F1
#
_cell.length_a   1.000
_cell.length_b   1.000
_cell.length_c   1.000
_cell.angle_alpha   90.00
_cell.angle_beta   90.00
_cell.angle_gamma   90.00
#
_symmetry.space_group_name_H-M   'P 1'
#
loop_
_entity.id
_entity.type
_entity.pdbx_description
1 polymer ?
#
loop_
_entity_poly.entity_id
_entity_poly.type
_entity_poly.pdbx_seq_one_letter_code
_entity_poly.pdbx_strand_id
1 'polypeptide(L)'
;MKKIVASQNIQAFVDGQKVDLDRYDFEEQSALSTKDVSVVIDFENEEITGDCIAYGGWFELSVDKCLEYIQSIEKPIRNFDDILEKCLA
;
A
#
# COMPACT_ATOMS: atom_id res chain seq x y z
N MET A 1 14.19 7.08 6.78
CA MET A 1 14.19 7.22 5.31
C MET A 1 13.18 6.23 4.77
N LYS A 2 12.17 6.68 4.03
CA LYS A 2 11.21 5.82 3.33
C LYS A 2 11.67 5.67 1.88
N LYS A 3 11.67 4.46 1.35
CA LYS A 3 12.05 4.18 -0.03
C LYS A 3 11.12 3.12 -0.61
N ILE A 4 10.56 3.39 -1.79
CA ILE A 4 9.86 2.37 -2.56
C ILE A 4 10.88 1.36 -3.07
N VAL A 5 10.68 0.10 -2.75
CA VAL A 5 11.53 -1.02 -3.20
C VAL A 5 10.88 -1.81 -4.32
N ALA A 6 9.54 -1.85 -4.37
CA ALA A 6 8.80 -2.47 -5.47
C ALA A 6 7.45 -1.79 -5.69
N SER A 7 6.95 -1.90 -6.93
CA SER A 7 5.59 -1.51 -7.30
C SER A 7 5.06 -2.54 -8.28
N GLN A 8 3.85 -3.04 -8.04
CA GLN A 8 3.29 -4.17 -8.77
C GLN A 8 1.84 -3.84 -9.15
N ASN A 9 1.51 -4.06 -10.43
CA ASN A 9 0.14 -4.12 -10.89
C ASN A 9 -0.30 -5.58 -10.90
N ILE A 10 -1.38 -5.90 -10.21
CA ILE A 10 -1.89 -7.27 -10.06
C ILE A 10 -3.31 -7.30 -10.59
N GLN A 11 -3.48 -7.91 -11.76
CA GLN A 11 -4.79 -8.15 -12.37
C GLN A 11 -4.99 -9.64 -12.59
N ALA A 12 -6.04 -10.20 -11.99
CA ALA A 12 -6.34 -11.63 -12.06
C ALA A 12 -7.83 -11.91 -11.97
N PHE A 13 -8.21 -13.14 -12.33
CA PHE A 13 -9.50 -13.72 -11.97
C PHE A 13 -9.22 -14.93 -11.09
N VAL A 14 -9.63 -14.87 -9.82
CA VAL A 14 -9.41 -15.90 -8.81
C VAL A 14 -10.76 -16.35 -8.29
N ASP A 15 -11.07 -17.64 -8.37
CA ASP A 15 -12.33 -18.23 -7.87
C ASP A 15 -13.61 -17.50 -8.35
N GLY A 16 -13.59 -17.01 -9.59
CA GLY A 16 -14.70 -16.28 -10.20
C GLY A 16 -14.80 -14.79 -9.81
N GLN A 17 -13.87 -14.30 -8.98
CA GLN A 17 -13.76 -12.90 -8.60
C GLN A 17 -12.66 -12.21 -9.39
N LYS A 18 -12.93 -10.98 -9.83
CA LYS A 18 -11.92 -10.11 -10.43
C LYS A 18 -11.06 -9.54 -9.30
N VAL A 19 -9.75 -9.52 -9.52
CA VAL A 19 -8.77 -8.88 -8.65
C VAL A 19 -8.08 -7.82 -9.50
N ASP A 20 -8.11 -6.57 -9.06
CA ASP A 20 -7.42 -5.45 -9.69
C ASP A 20 -6.77 -4.60 -8.59
N LEU A 21 -5.47 -4.81 -8.37
CA LEU A 21 -4.72 -4.20 -7.27
C LEU A 21 -3.47 -3.49 -7.79
N ASP A 22 -3.10 -2.39 -7.12
CA ASP A 22 -1.73 -1.90 -7.14
C ASP A 22 -1.11 -2.10 -5.76
N ARG A 23 0.07 -2.70 -5.71
CA ARG A 23 0.84 -2.92 -4.49
C ARG A 23 2.14 -2.13 -4.53
N TYR A 24 2.42 -1.42 -3.44
CA TYR A 24 3.66 -0.66 -3.25
C TYR A 24 4.37 -1.20 -2.01
N ASP A 25 5.59 -1.70 -2.20
CA ASP A 25 6.43 -2.14 -1.10
C ASP A 25 7.45 -1.06 -0.79
N PHE A 26 7.59 -0.72 0.49
CA PHE A 26 8.53 0.26 0.99
C PHE A 26 9.47 -0.37 2.01
N GLU A 27 10.71 0.10 2.02
CA GLU A 27 11.63 -0.06 3.12
C GLU A 27 11.69 1.27 3.89
N GLU A 28 11.37 1.24 5.17
CA GLU A 28 11.50 2.38 6.07
C GLU A 28 12.57 2.12 7.12
N GLN A 29 13.66 2.89 7.03
CA GLN A 29 14.76 2.81 7.98
C GLN A 29 14.68 3.95 9.01
N SER A 30 14.66 3.57 10.29
CA SER A 30 14.81 4.46 11.44
C SER A 30 16.16 4.22 12.13
N ALA A 31 16.50 5.03 13.13
CA ALA A 31 17.69 4.81 13.95
C ALA A 31 17.64 3.50 14.77
N LEU A 32 16.43 2.97 15.01
CA LEU A 32 16.19 1.81 15.90
C LEU A 32 15.92 0.52 15.13
N SER A 33 15.39 0.61 13.91
CA SER A 33 14.99 -0.56 13.14
C SER A 33 14.73 -0.23 11.66
N THR A 34 14.80 -1.28 10.84
CA THR A 34 14.20 -1.31 9.50
C THR A 34 12.80 -1.92 9.58
N LYS A 35 11.88 -1.36 8.82
CA LYS A 35 10.49 -1.78 8.69
C LYS A 35 10.19 -2.01 7.21
N ASP A 36 9.72 -3.20 6.86
CA ASP A 36 9.19 -3.49 5.53
C ASP A 36 7.69 -3.18 5.54
N VAL A 37 7.21 -2.47 4.54
CA VAL A 37 5.82 -2.00 4.47
C VAL A 37 5.22 -2.39 3.13
N SER A 38 4.02 -2.93 3.17
CA SER A 38 3.20 -3.18 1.98
C SER A 38 1.98 -2.27 2.05
N VAL A 39 1.70 -1.51 0.99
CA VAL A 39 0.43 -0.80 0.82
C VAL A 39 -0.25 -1.31 -0.44
N VAL A 40 -1.53 -1.66 -0.32
CA VAL A 40 -2.35 -2.19 -1.41
C VAL A 40 -3.51 -1.23 -1.66
N ILE A 41 -3.69 -0.89 -2.93
CA ILE A 41 -4.84 -0.16 -3.44
C ILE A 41 -5.71 -1.19 -4.17
N ASP A 42 -6.91 -1.41 -3.66
CA ASP A 42 -7.88 -2.32 -4.25
C ASP A 42 -8.89 -1.52 -5.08
N PHE A 43 -8.85 -1.70 -6.39
CA PHE A 43 -9.72 -0.98 -7.32
C PHE A 43 -11.11 -1.61 -7.44
N GLU A 44 -11.28 -2.87 -7.05
CA GLU A 44 -12.59 -3.55 -7.11
C GLU A 44 -13.40 -3.26 -5.84
N ASN A 45 -12.75 -3.23 -4.68
CA ASN A 45 -13.38 -2.90 -3.40
C ASN A 45 -13.29 -1.39 -3.05
N GLU A 46 -12.49 -0.62 -3.79
CA GLU A 46 -12.24 0.80 -3.56
C GLU A 46 -11.65 1.09 -2.16
N GLU A 47 -10.71 0.24 -1.74
CA GLU A 47 -10.11 0.27 -0.40
C GLU A 47 -8.59 0.43 -0.47
N ILE A 48 -8.04 1.03 0.59
CA ILE A 48 -6.59 1.11 0.82
C ILE A 48 -6.28 0.36 2.10
N THR A 49 -5.45 -0.68 1.97
CA THR A 49 -4.98 -1.48 3.10
C THR A 49 -3.46 -1.51 3.14
N GLY A 50 -2.91 -1.92 4.27
CA GLY A 50 -1.48 -2.07 4.38
C GLY A 50 -1.06 -2.86 5.59
N ASP A 51 0.11 -3.44 5.48
CA ASP A 51 0.76 -4.23 6.52
C ASP A 51 2.23 -3.84 6.60
N CYS A 52 2.86 -4.25 7.69
CA CYS A 52 4.29 -4.11 7.83
C CYS A 52 4.92 -5.22 8.66
N ILE A 53 6.19 -5.46 8.40
CA ILE A 53 7.05 -6.32 9.19
C ILE A 53 8.04 -5.43 9.94
N ALA A 54 7.99 -5.46 11.26
CA ALA A 54 8.90 -4.74 12.13
C ALA A 54 9.19 -5.58 13.38
N TYR A 55 10.36 -5.43 14.01
CA TYR A 55 10.67 -6.10 15.28
C TYR A 55 10.40 -7.63 15.30
N GLY A 56 10.48 -8.30 14.14
CA GLY A 56 10.19 -9.73 13.98
C GLY A 56 8.70 -10.12 13.96
N GLY A 57 7.78 -9.15 13.87
CA GLY A 57 6.33 -9.37 13.83
C GLY A 57 5.66 -8.71 12.62
N TRP A 58 4.44 -9.17 12.33
CA TRP A 58 3.55 -8.59 11.33
C TRP A 58 2.52 -7.70 12.01
N PHE A 59 2.28 -6.51 11.44
CA PHE A 59 1.32 -5.54 11.97
C PHE A 59 0.51 -4.92 10.83
N GLU A 60 -0.78 -4.78 11.04
CA GLU A 60 -1.66 -4.03 10.14
C GLU A 60 -1.41 -2.52 10.30
N LEU A 61 -1.50 -1.80 9.18
CA LEU A 61 -1.47 -0.34 9.15
C LEU A 61 -2.89 0.21 9.18
N SER A 62 -3.07 1.32 9.88
CA SER A 62 -4.28 2.12 9.72
C SER A 62 -4.31 2.77 8.33
N VAL A 63 -5.51 3.09 7.85
CA VAL A 63 -5.71 3.83 6.59
C VAL A 63 -4.88 5.11 6.57
N ASP A 64 -4.89 5.91 7.64
CA ASP A 64 -4.06 7.12 7.77
C ASP A 64 -2.57 6.85 7.52
N LYS A 65 -2.06 5.73 8.04
CA LYS A 65 -0.67 5.34 7.82
C LYS A 65 -0.42 4.91 6.38
N CYS A 66 -1.34 4.20 5.76
CA CYS A 66 -1.25 3.89 4.33
C CYS A 66 -1.21 5.16 3.48
N LEU A 67 -2.06 6.15 3.80
CA LEU A 67 -2.08 7.45 3.12
C LEU A 67 -0.75 8.20 3.24
N GLU A 68 -0.10 8.17 4.41
CA GLU A 68 1.25 8.74 4.59
C GLU A 68 2.31 8.10 3.66
N TYR A 69 2.20 6.80 3.35
CA TYR A 69 3.09 6.15 2.39
C TYR A 69 2.71 6.49 0.95
N ILE A 70 1.41 6.50 0.63
CA ILE A 70 0.92 6.82 -0.71
C ILE A 70 1.31 8.25 -1.12
N GLN A 71 1.20 9.22 -0.22
CA GLN A 71 1.61 10.61 -0.47
C GLN A 71 3.10 10.76 -0.79
N SER A 72 3.93 9.76 -0.45
CA SER A 72 5.36 9.75 -0.77
C SER A 72 5.67 9.16 -2.16
N ILE A 73 4.67 8.64 -2.88
CA ILE A 73 4.83 8.07 -4.21
C ILE A 73 4.83 9.20 -5.25
N GLU A 74 6.00 9.50 -5.82
CA GLU A 74 6.12 10.53 -6.88
C GLU A 74 5.48 10.11 -8.21
N LYS A 75 5.49 8.80 -8.51
CA LYS A 75 5.03 8.22 -9.77
C LYS A 75 4.20 6.96 -9.49
N PRO A 76 2.91 7.11 -9.18
CA PRO A 76 2.03 5.96 -9.01
C PRO A 76 1.88 5.19 -10.33
N ILE A 77 1.59 3.90 -10.22
CA ILE A 77 1.37 3.01 -11.38
C ILE A 77 0.16 3.49 -12.18
N ARG A 78 -0.92 3.86 -11.47
CA ARG A 78 -2.19 4.36 -12.03
C ARG A 78 -2.74 5.50 -11.17
N ASN A 79 -3.72 6.23 -11.71
CA ASN A 79 -4.49 7.19 -10.91
C ASN A 79 -5.48 6.42 -10.01
N PHE A 80 -5.59 6.85 -8.76
CA PHE A 80 -6.50 6.31 -7.75
C PHE A 80 -7.07 7.43 -6.87
N ASP A 81 -7.21 8.65 -7.42
CA ASP A 81 -7.66 9.83 -6.68
C ASP A 81 -9.09 9.64 -6.14
N ASP A 82 -9.96 9.00 -6.93
CA ASP A 82 -11.34 8.69 -6.52
C ASP A 82 -11.39 7.79 -5.26
N ILE A 83 -10.41 6.91 -5.08
CA ILE A 83 -10.30 6.03 -3.90
C ILE A 83 -9.76 6.83 -2.71
N LEU A 84 -8.76 7.71 -2.94
CA LEU A 84 -8.23 8.58 -1.89
C LEU A 84 -9.30 9.49 -1.30
N GLU A 85 -10.16 10.08 -2.14
CA GLU A 85 -11.26 10.93 -1.69
C GLU A 85 -12.23 10.18 -0.78
N LYS A 86 -12.51 8.91 -1.08
CA LYS A 86 -13.38 8.04 -0.25
C LYS A 86 -12.75 7.72 1.11
N CYS A 87 -11.43 7.50 1.16
CA CYS A 87 -10.75 7.22 2.42
C CYS A 87 -10.59 8.44 3.33
N LEU A 88 -10.74 9.66 2.78
CA LEU A 88 -10.59 10.93 3.52
C LEU A 88 -11.93 11.55 3.97
N ALA A 89 -13.06 11.02 3.48
CA ALA A 89 -14.41 11.52 3.76
C ALA A 89 -15.02 10.93 5.04
#